data_AF-A0A945QPP8-F1
#
_entry.id   AF-A0A945QPP8-F1
#
_cell.length_a   1.000
_cell.length_b   1.000
_cell.length_c   1.000
_cell.angle_alpha   90.00
_cell.angle_beta   90.00
_cell.angle_gamma   90.00
#
_symmetry.space_group_name_H-M   'P 1'
#
loop_
_entity.id
_entity.type
_entity.pdbx_description
1 polymer ?
#
loop_
_entity_poly.entity_id
_entity_poly.type
_entity_poly.pdbx_seq_one_letter_code
_entity_poly.pdbx_strand_id
1 'polypeptide(L)'
;MYEDRLPTEPVFSAKAIVTGGLASLCIAIGSPYGNMVIRGSYLSIDFSTAGALFLFFLLTGFFNALLRRFATSLALGRRELIVVYIMMIVASAIPTMGLSEYLLTIITGAQYFATPENEWGLHILPHLPQWMVPQDPNAVKWFFEGAPSGVGVPWEAWVEPLCYWAVLIIALYLVMISSMVILRRQWVDRERLIYPLVKCLCRWSRTSGERLWAPFLRTRSCGLVSSYLSSSAVATPCTPISIIYRRCNRFVGAYFP
;
A
#
# COMPACT_ATOMS: atom_id res chain seq x y z
N MET A 1 -30.05 21.36 -6.57
CA MET A 1 -30.62 21.23 -5.22
C MET A 1 -30.70 19.74 -4.86
N TYR A 2 -29.56 19.11 -4.64
CA TYR A 2 -29.46 17.71 -4.19
C TYR A 2 -28.64 17.74 -2.90
N GLU A 3 -29.25 18.28 -1.85
CA GLU A 3 -28.76 18.05 -0.48
C GLU A 3 -29.10 16.60 -0.15
N ASP A 4 -28.17 15.72 -0.48
CA ASP A 4 -28.09 14.39 0.09
C ASP A 4 -27.99 14.63 1.61
N ARG A 5 -29.12 14.47 2.35
CA ARG A 5 -29.12 14.51 3.81
C ARG A 5 -28.24 13.37 4.29
N LEU A 6 -26.96 13.68 4.47
CA LEU A 6 -25.98 12.81 5.06
C LEU A 6 -26.52 12.42 6.45
N PRO A 7 -26.87 11.15 6.73
CA PRO A 7 -27.37 10.75 8.05
C PRO A 7 -26.42 11.22 9.15
N THR A 8 -26.92 11.71 10.28
CA THR A 8 -26.13 12.36 11.35
C THR A 8 -25.32 11.37 12.22
N GLU A 9 -24.93 10.23 11.67
CA GLU A 9 -24.06 9.29 12.38
C GLU A 9 -22.61 9.79 12.37
N PRO A 10 -21.88 9.66 13.50
CA PRO A 10 -20.52 10.14 13.63
C PRO A 10 -19.63 9.52 12.57
N VAL A 11 -18.91 10.36 11.82
CA VAL A 11 -17.96 9.94 10.77
C VAL A 11 -16.83 9.09 11.35
N PHE A 12 -16.48 9.35 12.61
CA PHE A 12 -15.46 8.63 13.37
C PHE A 12 -16.12 7.82 14.48
N SER A 13 -16.36 6.55 14.20
CA SER A 13 -16.82 5.58 15.19
C SER A 13 -15.64 4.79 15.71
N ALA A 14 -15.58 4.54 17.03
CA ALA A 14 -14.50 3.78 17.65
C ALA A 14 -14.36 2.38 17.01
N LYS A 15 -15.47 1.77 16.58
CA LYS A 15 -15.48 0.49 15.87
C LYS A 15 -14.70 0.57 14.55
N ALA A 16 -14.89 1.63 13.78
CA ALA A 16 -14.19 1.84 12.51
C ALA A 16 -12.67 2.00 12.71
N ILE A 17 -12.27 2.74 13.74
CA ILE A 17 -10.85 2.96 14.06
C ILE A 17 -10.20 1.64 14.53
N VAL A 18 -10.87 0.88 15.40
CA VAL A 18 -10.34 -0.41 15.88
C VAL A 18 -10.24 -1.42 14.74
N THR A 19 -11.31 -1.60 13.97
CA THR A 19 -11.31 -2.53 12.81
C THR A 19 -10.30 -2.12 11.75
N GLY A 20 -10.21 -0.82 11.45
CA GLY A 20 -9.21 -0.28 10.53
C GLY A 20 -7.79 -0.49 11.04
N GLY A 21 -7.53 -0.21 12.32
CA GLY A 21 -6.23 -0.42 12.96
C GLY A 21 -5.80 -1.89 12.94
N LEU A 22 -6.70 -2.82 13.24
CA LEU A 22 -6.44 -4.25 13.16
C LEU A 22 -6.15 -4.70 11.72
N ALA A 23 -6.95 -4.26 10.75
CA ALA A 23 -6.74 -4.59 9.35
C ALA A 23 -5.41 -4.01 8.82
N SER A 24 -5.08 -2.77 9.20
CA SER A 24 -3.82 -2.12 8.89
C SER A 24 -2.63 -2.86 9.53
N LEU A 25 -2.75 -3.33 10.77
CA LEU A 25 -1.72 -4.13 11.43
C LEU A 25 -1.50 -5.48 10.72
N CYS A 26 -2.59 -6.15 10.34
CA CYS A 26 -2.52 -7.38 9.56
C CYS A 26 -1.79 -7.16 8.22
N ILE A 27 -2.02 -6.03 7.55
CA ILE A 27 -1.29 -5.66 6.33
C ILE A 27 0.18 -5.37 6.66
N ALA A 28 0.45 -4.57 7.69
CA ALA A 28 1.80 -4.17 8.06
C ALA A 28 2.70 -5.33 8.47
N ILE A 29 2.14 -6.40 9.04
CA ILE A 29 2.87 -7.62 9.38
C ILE A 29 2.86 -8.61 8.21
N GLY A 30 1.69 -8.88 7.63
CA GLY A 30 1.51 -9.91 6.62
C GLY A 30 2.21 -9.60 5.31
N SER A 31 2.32 -8.32 4.97
CA SER A 31 2.96 -7.85 3.74
C SER A 31 4.48 -8.13 3.71
N PRO A 32 5.29 -7.59 4.65
CA PRO A 32 6.71 -7.90 4.68
C PRO A 32 6.97 -9.39 4.96
N TYR A 33 6.15 -10.06 5.76
CA TYR A 33 6.27 -11.50 5.97
C TYR A 33 6.07 -12.30 4.66
N GLY A 34 5.06 -11.93 3.86
CA GLY A 34 4.80 -12.54 2.57
C GLY A 34 5.94 -12.35 1.57
N ASN A 35 6.54 -11.16 1.55
CA ASN A 35 7.64 -10.82 0.66
C ASN A 35 8.96 -11.46 1.09
N MET A 36 9.35 -11.27 2.36
CA MET A 36 10.68 -11.63 2.86
C MET A 36 10.80 -13.10 3.25
N VAL A 37 9.76 -13.68 3.87
CA VAL A 37 9.81 -15.07 4.40
C VAL A 37 9.23 -16.05 3.40
N ILE A 38 7.99 -15.81 2.94
CA ILE A 38 7.29 -16.72 2.02
C ILE A 38 7.86 -16.60 0.60
N ARG A 39 8.46 -15.46 0.24
CA ARG A 39 8.86 -15.11 -1.13
C ARG A 39 7.71 -15.29 -2.12
N GLY A 40 6.51 -14.93 -1.67
CA GLY A 40 5.28 -15.05 -2.44
C GLY A 40 5.12 -13.93 -3.47
N SER A 41 3.98 -13.92 -4.15
CA SER A 41 3.62 -12.82 -5.05
C SER A 41 3.49 -11.51 -4.28
N TYR A 42 4.11 -10.44 -4.80
CA TYR A 42 4.06 -9.11 -4.19
C TYR A 42 2.66 -8.46 -4.32
N LEU A 43 1.73 -8.87 -3.46
CA LEU A 43 0.34 -8.37 -3.44
C LEU A 43 0.22 -6.89 -3.02
N SER A 44 1.30 -6.34 -2.50
CA SER A 44 1.44 -5.00 -1.92
C SER A 44 2.73 -4.34 -2.42
N ILE A 45 3.08 -4.60 -3.68
CA ILE A 45 4.17 -3.88 -4.36
C ILE A 45 3.73 -2.45 -4.69
N ASP A 46 4.60 -1.48 -4.41
CA ASP A 46 4.38 -0.06 -4.70
C ASP A 46 3.07 0.50 -4.12
N PHE A 47 2.40 1.37 -4.89
CA PHE A 47 1.06 1.90 -4.60
C PHE A 47 -0.06 0.92 -4.97
N SER A 48 0.26 -0.34 -5.29
CA SER A 48 -0.75 -1.33 -5.67
C SER A 48 -1.59 -1.69 -4.46
N THR A 49 -2.79 -1.11 -4.39
CA THR A 49 -3.78 -1.40 -3.36
C THR A 49 -4.44 -2.78 -3.54
N ALA A 50 -3.86 -3.70 -4.32
CA ALA A 50 -4.43 -5.01 -4.60
C ALA A 50 -4.65 -5.82 -3.31
N GLY A 51 -3.64 -5.88 -2.43
CA GLY A 51 -3.77 -6.50 -1.11
C GLY A 51 -4.83 -5.83 -0.23
N ALA A 52 -4.86 -4.48 -0.19
CA ALA A 52 -5.86 -3.73 0.56
C ALA A 52 -7.29 -3.95 0.01
N LEU A 53 -7.46 -4.00 -1.31
CA LEU A 53 -8.72 -4.27 -1.99
C LEU A 53 -9.21 -5.71 -1.74
N PHE A 54 -8.30 -6.69 -1.76
CA PHE A 54 -8.61 -8.08 -1.45
C PHE A 54 -9.06 -8.24 0.00
N LEU A 55 -8.32 -7.68 0.95
CA LEU A 55 -8.71 -7.69 2.36
C LEU A 55 -9.99 -6.91 2.61
N PHE A 56 -10.19 -5.79 1.91
CA PHE A 56 -11.45 -5.06 1.97
C PHE A 56 -12.60 -5.89 1.39
N PHE A 57 -12.36 -6.75 0.39
CA PHE A 57 -13.34 -7.73 -0.11
C PHE A 57 -13.74 -8.73 0.96
N LEU A 58 -12.74 -9.33 1.58
CA LEU A 58 -12.94 -10.30 2.64
C LEU A 58 -13.70 -9.67 3.81
N LEU A 59 -13.28 -8.47 4.23
CA LEU A 59 -13.88 -7.73 5.34
C LEU A 59 -15.33 -7.35 5.05
N THR A 60 -15.63 -6.79 3.89
CA THR A 60 -16.98 -6.29 3.58
C THR A 60 -17.93 -7.38 3.09
N GLY A 61 -17.44 -8.36 2.33
CA GLY A 61 -18.25 -9.43 1.75
C GLY A 61 -18.53 -10.58 2.71
N PHE A 62 -17.54 -10.97 3.52
CA PHE A 62 -17.66 -12.10 4.44
C PHE A 62 -17.90 -11.63 5.88
N PHE A 63 -16.96 -10.89 6.46
CA PHE A 63 -17.04 -10.51 7.87
C PHE A 63 -18.19 -9.55 8.19
N ASN A 64 -18.37 -8.49 7.39
CA ASN A 64 -19.44 -7.52 7.63
C ASN A 64 -20.82 -8.12 7.35
N ALA A 65 -20.94 -9.02 6.38
CA ALA A 65 -22.17 -9.76 6.12
C ALA A 65 -22.52 -10.70 7.29
N LEU A 66 -21.51 -11.38 7.84
CA LEU A 66 -21.66 -12.26 8.99
C LEU A 66 -22.04 -11.47 10.26
N LEU A 67 -21.35 -10.36 10.51
CA LEU A 67 -21.67 -9.42 11.59
C LEU A 67 -23.09 -8.88 11.46
N ARG A 68 -23.54 -8.54 10.25
CA ARG A 68 -24.93 -8.08 10.05
C ARG A 68 -25.98 -9.17 10.30
N ARG A 69 -25.60 -10.44 10.19
CA ARG A 69 -26.48 -11.59 10.47
C ARG A 69 -26.53 -11.94 11.96
N PHE A 70 -25.42 -11.82 12.69
CA PHE A 70 -25.31 -12.30 14.07
C PHE A 70 -25.21 -11.18 15.12
N ALA A 71 -24.67 -10.01 14.77
CA ALA A 71 -24.45 -8.88 15.67
C ALA A 71 -24.56 -7.53 14.92
N THR A 72 -25.80 -7.11 14.64
CA THR A 72 -26.10 -5.87 13.89
C THR A 72 -25.52 -4.60 14.53
N SER A 73 -25.28 -4.59 15.84
CA SER A 73 -24.64 -3.48 16.56
C SER A 73 -23.16 -3.29 16.20
N LEU A 74 -22.48 -4.36 15.77
CA LEU A 74 -21.07 -4.37 15.37
C LEU A 74 -20.87 -4.26 13.85
N ALA A 75 -21.94 -4.35 13.06
CA ALA A 75 -21.88 -4.18 11.62
C ALA A 75 -21.38 -2.78 11.25
N LEU A 76 -20.47 -2.72 10.27
CA LEU A 76 -19.85 -1.49 9.80
C LEU A 76 -20.77 -0.79 8.80
N GLY A 77 -21.06 0.48 9.08
CA GLY A 77 -21.80 1.38 8.20
C GLY A 77 -20.97 1.87 7.01
N ARG A 78 -21.65 2.51 6.06
CA ARG A 78 -21.02 2.98 4.80
C ARG A 78 -19.85 3.94 5.02
N ARG A 79 -19.95 4.84 5.99
CA ARG A 79 -18.87 5.80 6.31
C ARG A 79 -17.71 5.12 7.03
N GLU A 80 -18.01 4.23 7.97
CA GLU A 80 -17.01 3.44 8.69
C GLU A 80 -16.17 2.59 7.73
N LEU A 81 -16.79 1.97 6.72
CA LEU A 81 -16.10 1.22 5.67
C LEU A 81 -15.14 2.09 4.84
N ILE A 82 -15.54 3.32 4.52
CA ILE A 82 -14.66 4.24 3.78
C ILE A 82 -13.44 4.61 4.61
N VAL A 83 -13.63 4.85 5.92
CA VAL A 83 -12.52 5.16 6.85
C VAL A 83 -11.57 3.98 6.96
N VAL A 84 -12.09 2.78 7.24
CA VAL A 84 -11.30 1.54 7.31
C VAL A 84 -10.49 1.34 6.03
N TYR A 85 -11.11 1.55 4.87
CA TYR A 85 -10.43 1.42 3.61
C TYR A 85 -9.28 2.42 3.41
N ILE A 86 -9.49 3.69 3.77
CA ILE A 86 -8.43 4.71 3.71
C ILE A 86 -7.26 4.30 4.61
N MET A 87 -7.53 3.84 5.83
CA MET A 87 -6.50 3.33 6.76
C MET A 87 -5.72 2.15 6.16
N MET A 88 -6.41 1.25 5.46
CA MET A 88 -5.77 0.09 4.82
C MET A 88 -4.90 0.47 3.61
N ILE A 89 -5.34 1.40 2.75
CA ILE A 89 -4.50 1.91 1.66
C ILE A 89 -3.20 2.47 2.22
N VAL A 90 -3.30 3.38 3.19
CA VAL A 90 -2.13 4.04 3.77
C VAL A 90 -1.20 3.02 4.39
N ALA A 91 -1.76 2.05 5.13
CA ALA A 91 -0.99 0.96 5.73
C ALA A 91 -0.36 0.00 4.70
N SER A 92 -0.91 -0.11 3.48
CA SER A 92 -0.31 -0.94 2.44
C SER A 92 0.89 -0.30 1.74
N ALA A 93 0.99 1.02 1.73
CA ALA A 93 2.04 1.73 0.98
C ALA A 93 3.38 1.81 1.73
N ILE A 94 3.38 1.81 3.06
CA ILE A 94 4.57 2.09 3.90
C ILE A 94 5.45 0.85 4.16
N PRO A 95 4.90 -0.35 4.49
CA PRO A 95 5.70 -1.46 4.98
C PRO A 95 6.62 -2.12 3.94
N THR A 96 6.31 -2.02 2.65
CA THR A 96 7.05 -2.71 1.58
C THR A 96 7.98 -1.75 0.84
N MET A 97 7.73 -1.57 -0.47
CA MET A 97 8.50 -0.75 -1.39
C MET A 97 8.48 0.73 -1.02
N GLY A 98 7.49 1.19 -0.26
CA GLY A 98 7.37 2.62 0.06
C GLY A 98 8.26 3.09 1.20
N LEU A 99 8.78 2.19 2.05
CA LEU A 99 9.69 2.60 3.12
C LEU A 99 10.51 1.46 3.70
N SER A 100 9.87 0.51 4.39
CA SER A 100 10.57 -0.27 5.40
C SER A 100 11.50 -1.32 4.80
N GLU A 101 11.11 -1.98 3.71
CA GLU A 101 11.97 -2.96 3.03
C GLU A 101 13.17 -2.28 2.34
N TYR A 102 12.97 -1.10 1.75
CA TYR A 102 14.05 -0.37 1.08
C TYR A 102 14.99 0.33 2.03
N LEU A 103 14.47 1.13 2.96
CA LEU A 103 15.27 1.98 3.81
C LEU A 103 16.30 1.14 4.57
N LEU A 104 15.84 0.06 5.21
CA LEU A 104 16.71 -0.84 5.98
C LEU A 104 17.80 -1.47 5.11
N THR A 105 17.47 -1.87 3.88
CA THR A 105 18.43 -2.45 2.93
C THR A 105 19.42 -1.40 2.40
N ILE A 106 19.00 -0.15 2.20
CA ILE A 106 19.84 0.93 1.69
C ILE A 106 20.88 1.35 2.74
N ILE A 107 20.45 1.54 4.00
CA ILE A 107 21.35 2.00 5.06
C ILE A 107 22.39 0.95 5.43
N THR A 108 22.07 -0.34 5.34
CA THR A 108 23.02 -1.43 5.62
C THR A 108 23.77 -1.95 4.38
N GLY A 109 23.25 -1.67 3.18
CA GLY A 109 23.76 -2.26 1.94
C GLY A 109 25.21 -1.89 1.64
N ALA A 110 25.61 -0.64 1.89
CA ALA A 110 26.99 -0.21 1.67
C ALA A 110 28.01 -0.97 2.55
N GLN A 111 27.61 -1.36 3.76
CA GLN A 111 28.47 -2.11 4.69
C GLN A 111 28.45 -3.61 4.39
N TYR A 112 27.28 -4.18 4.10
CA TYR A 112 27.12 -5.61 3.87
C TYR A 112 27.71 -6.06 2.52
N PHE A 113 27.53 -5.27 1.47
CA PHE A 113 28.03 -5.59 0.13
C PHE A 113 29.42 -5.02 -0.15
N ALA A 114 30.15 -4.52 0.84
CA ALA A 114 31.52 -4.08 0.66
C ALA A 114 32.44 -5.29 0.40
N THR A 115 32.94 -5.42 -0.82
CA THR A 115 33.90 -6.47 -1.21
C THR A 115 35.23 -5.83 -1.59
N PRO A 116 36.38 -6.54 -1.51
CA PRO A 116 37.65 -5.98 -1.91
C PRO A 116 37.67 -5.55 -3.40
N GLU A 117 36.84 -6.14 -4.26
CA GLU A 117 36.76 -5.80 -5.68
C GLU A 117 36.02 -4.48 -5.95
N ASN A 118 35.07 -4.09 -5.08
CA ASN A 118 34.33 -2.84 -5.24
C ASN A 118 34.95 -1.67 -4.48
N GLU A 119 35.87 -1.96 -3.55
CA GLU A 119 36.59 -0.98 -2.73
C GLU A 119 35.67 0.00 -1.98
N TRP A 120 34.41 -0.37 -1.71
CA TRP A 120 33.45 0.50 -1.02
C TRP A 120 33.91 0.86 0.39
N GLY A 121 34.67 -0.03 1.03
CA GLY A 121 35.29 0.23 2.33
C GLY A 121 36.30 1.38 2.32
N LEU A 122 36.92 1.66 1.17
CA LEU A 122 37.92 2.73 1.01
C LEU A 122 37.28 4.03 0.51
N HIS A 123 36.35 3.93 -0.45
CA HIS A 123 35.83 5.11 -1.16
C HIS A 123 34.45 5.59 -0.67
N ILE A 124 33.66 4.75 0.01
CA ILE A 124 32.28 5.09 0.40
C ILE A 124 32.14 5.16 1.92
N LEU A 125 32.51 4.08 2.63
CA LEU A 125 32.30 3.98 4.08
C LEU A 125 32.91 5.15 4.89
N PRO A 126 34.11 5.70 4.55
CA PRO A 126 34.69 6.81 5.30
C PRO A 126 33.91 8.13 5.16
N HIS A 127 33.10 8.28 4.10
CA HIS A 127 32.29 9.47 3.87
C HIS A 127 30.86 9.34 4.40
N LEU A 128 30.48 8.17 4.93
CA LEU A 128 29.18 7.98 5.51
C LEU A 128 29.13 8.54 6.94
N PRO A 129 28.21 9.47 7.24
CA PRO A 129 28.03 9.93 8.60
C PRO A 129 27.57 8.79 9.52
N GLN A 130 28.19 8.70 10.70
CA GLN A 130 27.95 7.62 11.65
C GLN A 130 26.49 7.58 12.16
N TRP A 131 25.82 8.72 12.24
CA TRP A 131 24.42 8.83 12.67
C TRP A 131 23.41 8.32 11.63
N MET A 132 23.81 8.06 10.38
CA MET A 132 22.89 7.67 9.30
C MET A 132 22.79 6.15 9.12
N VAL A 133 23.75 5.40 9.66
CA VAL A 133 24.00 3.98 9.37
C VAL A 133 24.34 3.24 10.67
N PRO A 134 23.83 2.02 10.90
CA PRO A 134 24.21 1.23 12.07
C PRO A 134 25.72 0.93 12.08
N GLN A 135 26.37 1.13 13.23
CA GLN A 135 27.83 0.98 13.33
C GLN A 135 28.29 -0.45 13.64
N ASP A 136 27.43 -1.29 14.22
CA ASP A 136 27.78 -2.67 14.59
C ASP A 136 27.75 -3.60 13.35
N PRO A 137 28.89 -4.20 12.95
CA PRO A 137 28.94 -5.14 11.84
C PRO A 137 28.08 -6.39 12.06
N ASN A 138 27.91 -6.83 13.31
CA ASN A 138 27.06 -7.99 13.61
C ASN A 138 25.59 -7.67 13.41
N ALA A 139 25.14 -6.47 13.79
CA ALA A 139 23.79 -6.01 13.56
C ALA A 139 23.43 -5.97 12.06
N VAL A 140 24.37 -5.53 11.23
CA VAL A 140 24.23 -5.54 9.76
C VAL A 140 24.18 -6.96 9.21
N LYS A 141 25.08 -7.84 9.67
CA LYS A 141 25.11 -9.24 9.24
C LYS A 141 23.84 -10.00 9.62
N TRP A 142 23.37 -9.86 10.86
CA TRP A 142 22.16 -10.50 11.34
C TRP A 142 20.88 -10.03 10.63
N PHE A 143 20.87 -8.80 10.11
CA PHE A 143 19.77 -8.31 9.30
C PHE A 143 19.62 -9.09 7.98
N PHE A 144 20.73 -9.43 7.31
CA PHE A 144 20.69 -10.15 6.03
C PHE A 144 20.69 -11.68 6.18
N GLU A 145 21.51 -12.22 7.09
CA GLU A 145 21.67 -13.67 7.26
C GLU A 145 20.70 -14.28 8.28
N GLY A 146 20.04 -13.43 9.07
CA GLY A 146 19.24 -13.83 10.22
C GLY A 146 20.06 -13.87 11.52
N ALA A 147 19.43 -13.51 12.64
CA ALA A 147 20.06 -13.56 13.95
C ALA A 147 20.15 -15.00 14.48
N PRO A 148 21.19 -15.35 15.27
CA PRO A 148 21.28 -16.62 15.97
C PRO A 148 20.08 -16.84 16.91
N SER A 149 19.67 -18.10 17.10
CA SER A 149 18.57 -18.44 17.99
C SER A 149 18.86 -17.99 19.44
N GLY A 150 17.94 -17.19 20.00
CA GLY A 150 18.04 -16.67 21.37
C GLY A 150 18.70 -15.30 21.50
N VAL A 151 19.24 -14.73 20.41
CA VAL A 151 19.72 -13.35 20.39
C VAL A 151 18.60 -12.44 19.93
N GLY A 152 18.23 -11.46 20.76
CA GLY A 152 17.25 -10.43 20.41
C GLY A 152 17.76 -9.46 19.34
N VAL A 153 16.88 -8.59 18.84
CA VAL A 153 17.28 -7.52 17.91
C VAL A 153 18.20 -6.53 18.64
N PRO A 154 19.39 -6.20 18.12
CA PRO A 154 20.35 -5.28 18.77
C PRO A 154 19.90 -3.82 18.61
N TRP A 155 18.83 -3.42 19.31
CA TRP A 155 18.20 -2.10 19.16
C TRP A 155 19.14 -0.92 19.38
N GLU A 156 20.18 -1.07 20.21
CA GLU A 156 21.16 -0.02 20.49
C GLU A 156 21.85 0.50 19.22
N ALA A 157 22.13 -0.38 18.26
CA ALA A 157 22.76 -0.01 16.99
C ALA A 157 21.78 0.64 15.99
N TRP A 158 20.47 0.45 16.17
CA TRP A 158 19.44 0.84 15.19
C TRP A 158 18.66 2.08 15.60
N VAL A 159 18.43 2.32 16.89
CA VAL A 159 17.55 3.41 17.36
C VAL A 159 18.05 4.77 16.88
N GLU A 160 19.34 5.06 17.00
CA GLU A 160 19.91 6.35 16.59
C GLU A 160 19.71 6.62 15.08
N PRO A 161 20.17 5.74 14.16
CA PRO A 161 19.91 5.93 12.73
C PRO A 161 18.42 6.04 12.38
N LEU A 162 17.59 5.17 12.96
CA LEU A 162 16.16 5.17 12.67
C LEU A 162 15.46 6.46 13.12
N CYS A 163 15.90 7.08 14.22
CA CYS A 163 15.35 8.37 14.66
C CYS A 163 15.63 9.49 13.66
N TYR A 164 16.86 9.62 13.16
CA TYR A 164 17.19 10.64 12.15
C TYR A 164 16.43 10.42 10.84
N TRP A 165 16.36 9.17 10.38
CA TRP A 165 15.57 8.83 9.20
C TRP A 165 14.08 9.10 9.42
N ALA A 166 13.52 8.77 10.59
CA ALA A 166 12.12 9.04 10.89
C ALA A 166 11.76 10.53 10.78
N VAL A 167 12.64 11.43 11.27
CA VAL A 167 12.45 12.88 11.13
C VAL A 167 12.41 13.29 9.66
N LEU A 168 13.36 12.80 8.86
CA LEU A 168 13.41 13.08 7.42
C LEU A 168 12.17 12.56 6.69
N ILE A 169 11.74 11.35 7.03
CA ILE A 169 10.57 10.69 6.43
C ILE A 169 9.28 11.44 6.75
N ILE A 170 9.10 11.87 8.01
CA ILE A 170 7.94 12.67 8.42
C ILE A 170 7.93 14.01 7.67
N ALA A 171 9.08 14.67 7.55
CA ALA A 171 9.19 15.92 6.80
C ALA A 171 8.86 15.71 5.31
N LEU A 172 9.37 14.63 4.70
CA LEU A 172 9.10 14.29 3.31
C LEU A 172 7.61 14.01 3.07
N TYR A 173 6.97 13.19 3.91
CA TYR A 173 5.53 12.94 3.82
C TYR A 173 4.70 14.20 4.02
N LEU A 174 5.12 15.10 4.93
CA LEU A 174 4.45 16.37 5.13
C LEU A 174 4.47 17.23 3.86
N VAL A 175 5.62 17.30 3.17
CA VAL A 175 5.77 18.01 1.89
C VAL A 175 4.95 17.35 0.79
N MET A 176 4.94 16.01 0.72
CA MET A 176 4.13 15.28 -0.27
C MET A 176 2.63 15.52 -0.05
N ILE A 177 2.17 15.46 1.21
CA ILE A 177 0.76 15.70 1.56
C ILE A 177 0.38 17.16 1.29
N SER A 178 1.22 18.12 1.68
CA SER A 178 0.93 19.55 1.44
C SER A 178 0.86 19.86 -0.06
N SER A 179 1.77 19.30 -0.86
CA SER A 179 1.75 19.41 -2.32
C SER A 179 0.47 18.80 -2.91
N MET A 180 0.08 17.61 -2.44
CA MET A 180 -1.15 16.95 -2.86
C MET A 180 -2.40 17.78 -2.53
N VAL A 181 -2.45 18.44 -1.36
CA VAL A 181 -3.58 19.30 -0.95
C VAL A 181 -3.71 20.52 -1.88
N ILE A 182 -2.60 21.11 -2.31
CA ILE A 182 -2.58 22.25 -3.25
C ILE A 182 -3.07 21.78 -4.63
N LEU A 183 -2.48 20.70 -5.16
CA LEU A 183 -2.80 20.18 -6.50
C LEU A 183 -4.20 19.57 -6.60
N ARG A 184 -4.75 19.08 -5.48
CA ARG A 184 -6.10 18.48 -5.43
C ARG A 184 -7.15 19.37 -6.08
N ARG A 185 -7.13 20.69 -5.83
CA ARG A 185 -8.13 21.61 -6.40
C ARG A 185 -8.05 21.65 -7.92
N GLN A 186 -6.84 21.72 -8.46
CA GLN A 186 -6.60 21.71 -9.90
C GLN A 186 -7.08 20.40 -10.56
N TRP A 187 -6.69 19.26 -9.99
CA TRP A 187 -7.03 17.95 -10.55
C TRP A 187 -8.52 17.61 -10.48
N VAL A 188 -9.20 18.03 -9.41
CA VAL A 188 -10.62 17.76 -9.23
C VAL A 188 -11.48 18.72 -10.05
N ASP A 189 -11.22 20.02 -9.98
CA ASP A 189 -12.14 21.02 -10.51
C ASP A 189 -11.88 21.33 -11.99
N ARG A 190 -10.61 21.44 -12.39
CA ARG A 190 -10.23 21.82 -13.77
C ARG A 190 -10.01 20.62 -14.67
N GLU A 191 -9.20 19.67 -14.22
CA GLU A 191 -8.79 18.52 -15.04
C GLU A 191 -9.75 17.32 -14.92
N ARG A 192 -10.64 17.35 -13.91
CA ARG A 192 -11.66 16.32 -13.65
C ARG A 192 -11.07 14.90 -13.69
N LEU A 193 -9.90 14.74 -13.08
CA LEU A 193 -9.16 13.47 -13.08
C LEU A 193 -10.04 12.37 -12.49
N ILE A 194 -10.20 11.27 -13.24
CA ILE A 194 -10.98 10.13 -12.78
C ILE A 194 -10.12 9.32 -11.81
N TYR A 195 -10.60 9.16 -10.56
CA TYR A 195 -9.99 8.30 -9.56
C TYR A 195 -10.66 6.91 -9.59
N PRO A 196 -10.10 5.91 -10.31
CA PRO A 196 -10.80 4.64 -10.56
C PRO A 196 -10.96 3.84 -9.26
N LEU A 197 -9.94 3.88 -8.39
CA LEU A 197 -9.93 3.23 -7.09
C LEU A 197 -11.12 3.71 -6.25
N VAL A 198 -11.25 5.03 -6.06
CA VAL A 198 -12.34 5.66 -5.31
C VAL A 198 -13.72 5.32 -5.89
N LYS A 199 -13.87 5.28 -7.21
CA LYS A 199 -15.16 4.93 -7.86
C LYS A 199 -15.58 3.50 -7.55
N CYS A 200 -14.67 2.53 -7.62
CA CYS A 200 -14.98 1.14 -7.30
C CYS A 200 -15.48 1.00 -5.86
N LEU A 201 -14.84 1.70 -4.91
CA LEU A 201 -15.17 1.64 -3.49
C LEU A 201 -16.46 2.36 -3.15
N CYS A 202 -16.65 3.56 -3.71
CA CYS A 202 -17.88 4.31 -3.55
C CYS A 202 -19.07 3.51 -4.08
N ARG A 203 -18.90 2.79 -5.20
CA ARG A 203 -19.92 1.87 -5.70
C ARG A 203 -20.16 0.72 -4.73
N TRP A 204 -19.10 0.09 -4.26
CA TRP A 204 -19.21 -1.08 -3.38
C TRP A 204 -19.87 -0.75 -2.04
N SER A 205 -19.41 0.30 -1.37
CA SER A 205 -19.96 0.79 -0.10
C SER A 205 -21.43 1.22 -0.22
N ARG A 206 -21.89 1.61 -1.42
CA ARG A 206 -23.32 1.85 -1.71
C ARG A 206 -24.11 0.53 -1.79
N THR A 207 -23.55 -0.49 -2.45
CA THR A 207 -24.23 -1.78 -2.66
C THR A 207 -24.25 -2.71 -1.44
N SER A 208 -23.39 -2.48 -0.44
CA SER A 208 -23.35 -3.27 0.80
C SER A 208 -24.66 -3.26 1.61
N GLY A 209 -25.64 -2.42 1.25
CA GLY A 209 -26.96 -2.34 1.88
C GLY A 209 -28.01 -3.31 1.35
N GLU A 210 -27.95 -3.75 0.08
CA GLU A 210 -29.14 -4.34 -0.58
C GLU A 210 -28.91 -5.69 -1.29
N ARG A 211 -27.69 -6.07 -1.71
CA ARG A 211 -27.35 -7.40 -2.27
C ARG A 211 -25.83 -7.56 -2.37
N LEU A 212 -25.26 -8.40 -1.51
CA LEU A 212 -23.81 -8.58 -1.34
C LEU A 212 -23.06 -9.15 -2.56
N TRP A 213 -23.73 -9.92 -3.43
CA TRP A 213 -23.07 -10.71 -4.49
C TRP A 213 -23.55 -10.39 -5.92
N ALA A 214 -24.73 -9.79 -6.08
CA ALA A 214 -25.41 -9.64 -7.37
C ALA A 214 -24.77 -8.62 -8.36
N PRO A 215 -24.14 -7.50 -7.94
CA PRO A 215 -23.60 -6.52 -8.89
C PRO A 215 -22.19 -6.86 -9.42
N PHE A 216 -21.40 -7.61 -8.63
CA PHE A 216 -19.99 -7.91 -8.91
C PHE A 216 -19.81 -8.91 -10.07
N LEU A 217 -20.62 -9.98 -10.07
CA LEU A 217 -20.60 -10.99 -11.12
C LEU A 217 -21.31 -10.56 -12.41
N ARG A 218 -22.12 -9.49 -12.35
CA ARG A 218 -22.99 -9.09 -13.47
C ARG A 218 -22.42 -7.97 -14.36
N THR A 219 -21.32 -7.33 -13.97
CA THR A 219 -20.80 -6.15 -14.69
C THR A 219 -19.41 -6.39 -15.26
N ARG A 220 -19.20 -6.01 -16.53
CA ARG A 220 -17.93 -6.04 -17.30
C ARG A 220 -16.72 -5.34 -16.63
N SER A 221 -16.90 -4.74 -15.44
CA SER A 221 -15.87 -4.10 -14.60
C SER A 221 -14.89 -5.09 -13.96
N CYS A 222 -15.23 -6.37 -13.87
CA CYS A 222 -14.30 -7.42 -13.45
C CYS A 222 -13.07 -7.48 -14.40
N GLY A 223 -13.25 -7.05 -15.65
CA GLY A 223 -12.16 -6.84 -16.59
C GLY A 223 -11.15 -5.79 -16.14
N LEU A 224 -11.53 -4.76 -15.39
CA LEU A 224 -10.58 -3.73 -14.91
C LEU A 224 -9.75 -4.23 -13.73
N VAL A 225 -10.32 -4.99 -12.80
CA VAL A 225 -9.56 -5.64 -11.72
C VAL A 225 -8.65 -6.74 -12.29
N SER A 226 -9.14 -7.51 -13.27
CA SER A 226 -8.33 -8.46 -14.04
C SER A 226 -7.23 -7.78 -14.88
N SER A 227 -7.47 -6.58 -15.42
CA SER A 227 -6.48 -5.79 -16.17
C SER A 227 -5.44 -5.14 -15.27
N TYR A 228 -5.83 -4.67 -14.08
CA TYR A 228 -4.90 -4.16 -13.07
C TYR A 228 -4.06 -5.29 -12.45
N LEU A 229 -4.69 -6.41 -12.08
CA LEU A 229 -3.98 -7.61 -11.61
C LEU A 229 -3.07 -8.21 -12.69
N SER A 230 -3.50 -8.21 -13.96
CA SER A 230 -2.63 -8.59 -15.09
C SER A 230 -1.49 -7.60 -15.28
N SER A 231 -1.71 -6.29 -15.12
CA SER A 231 -0.63 -5.29 -15.27
C SER A 231 0.43 -5.44 -14.16
N SER A 232 0.04 -5.78 -12.94
CA SER A 232 0.97 -6.13 -11.85
C SER A 232 1.63 -7.51 -12.01
N ALA A 233 1.05 -8.41 -12.80
CA ALA A 233 1.66 -9.71 -13.14
C ALA A 233 2.60 -9.64 -14.37
N VAL A 234 2.55 -8.56 -15.15
CA VAL A 234 3.33 -8.38 -16.40
C VAL A 234 4.72 -7.76 -16.17
N ALA A 235 5.15 -7.57 -14.91
CA ALA A 235 6.55 -7.27 -14.58
C ALA A 235 7.45 -8.54 -14.60
N THR A 236 7.17 -9.48 -15.49
CA THR A 236 8.09 -10.56 -15.88
C THR A 236 8.70 -10.22 -17.25
N PRO A 237 10.03 -10.29 -17.42
CA PRO A 237 10.73 -9.67 -18.54
C PRO A 237 10.67 -10.55 -19.80
N CYS A 238 9.48 -10.82 -20.37
CA CYS A 238 9.36 -11.72 -21.53
C CYS A 238 8.07 -11.53 -22.36
N THR A 239 7.61 -10.29 -22.65
CA THR A 239 6.61 -10.13 -23.72
C THR A 239 6.93 -8.98 -24.69
N PRO A 240 6.79 -9.18 -26.03
CA PRO A 240 7.20 -8.20 -27.01
C PRO A 240 6.19 -7.05 -27.12
N ILE A 241 6.71 -5.83 -27.15
CA ILE A 241 6.05 -4.50 -27.23
C ILE A 241 5.06 -4.34 -28.42
N SER A 242 4.99 -5.29 -29.36
CA SER A 242 4.23 -5.16 -30.61
C SER A 242 2.71 -5.32 -30.48
N ILE A 243 2.20 -5.92 -29.39
CA ILE A 243 0.75 -6.18 -29.22
C ILE A 243 0.00 -4.97 -28.64
N ILE A 244 0.66 -4.15 -27.81
CA ILE A 244 0.04 -2.97 -27.19
C ILE A 244 -0.25 -1.89 -28.25
N TYR A 245 0.64 -1.71 -29.24
CA TYR A 245 0.45 -0.69 -30.28
C TYR A 245 -0.73 -0.98 -31.22
N ARG A 246 -1.01 -2.25 -31.55
CA ARG A 246 -2.14 -2.61 -32.45
C ARG A 246 -3.52 -2.36 -31.83
N ARG A 247 -3.63 -2.35 -30.49
CA ARG A 247 -4.92 -2.15 -29.82
C ARG A 247 -5.27 -0.67 -29.62
N CYS A 248 -4.27 0.20 -29.49
CA CYS A 248 -4.48 1.66 -29.46
C CYS A 248 -4.91 2.23 -30.82
N ASN A 249 -4.35 1.74 -31.94
CA ASN A 249 -4.64 2.32 -33.25
C ASN A 249 -6.06 2.01 -33.79
N ARG A 250 -6.75 1.00 -33.22
CA ARG A 250 -8.13 0.66 -33.60
C ARG A 250 -9.19 1.52 -32.91
N PHE A 251 -8.83 2.24 -31.84
CA PHE A 251 -9.76 3.12 -31.11
C PHE A 251 -9.72 4.60 -31.57
N VAL A 252 -8.65 5.02 -32.25
CA VAL A 252 -8.48 6.42 -32.69
C VAL A 252 -9.09 6.68 -34.08
N GLY A 253 -9.27 5.67 -34.93
CA GLY A 253 -9.82 5.81 -36.29
C GLY A 253 -11.35 5.91 -36.41
N ALA A 254 -12.10 6.07 -35.31
CA ALA A 254 -13.57 6.06 -35.33
C ALA A 254 -14.22 7.42 -34.95
N TYR A 255 -13.43 8.48 -34.79
CA TYR A 255 -13.94 9.80 -34.34
C TYR A 255 -13.37 11.00 -35.09
N PHE A 256 -13.07 10.86 -36.38
CA PHE A 256 -12.93 12.00 -37.29
C PHE A 256 -13.55 11.62 -38.64
N PRO A 257 -14.57 12.37 -39.15
CA PRO A 257 -14.93 12.31 -40.55
C PRO A 257 -13.82 12.89 -41.44
#